data_AF-A0A2X1QB30-F1
#
_entry.id   AF-A0A2X1QB30-F1
#
_cell.length_a   1.000
_cell.length_b   1.000
_cell.length_c   1.000
_cell.angle_alpha   90.00
_cell.angle_beta   90.00
_cell.angle_gamma   90.00
#
_symmetry.space_group_name_H-M   'P 1'
#
loop_
_entity.id
_entity.type
_entity.pdbx_description
1 polymer ?
#
loop_
_entity_poly.entity_id
_entity_poly.type
_entity_poly.pdbx_seq_one_letter_code
_entity_poly.pdbx_strand_id
1 'polypeptide(L)'
;MLAQLIPLVEAQPRAEWHQLVADLQREFPCPIPKACDPLSHYGLINAVAACVDDNAIITTDVGQHQMWTAQAYPLNRPRQWLTSGGLGTMGFGLPAAIGASLANPDRKVLCFSGDGSLMMNIQEMATASENQLDVKIILMNNEALGWYISNRVCSTSRAFLPPPIRAKSTLCRLPPDSASKPVI
;
A
#
# COMPACT_ATOMS: atom_id res chain seq x y z
N MET A 1 9.79 -6.61 -29.16
CA MET A 1 9.31 -8.00 -29.14
C MET A 1 7.78 -8.08 -29.27
N LEU A 2 6.98 -7.56 -28.32
CA LEU A 2 5.51 -7.57 -28.46
C LEU A 2 4.99 -6.83 -29.71
N ALA A 3 5.57 -5.67 -30.04
CA ALA A 3 5.17 -4.90 -31.24
C ALA A 3 5.36 -5.67 -32.57
N GLN A 4 6.29 -6.63 -32.61
CA GLN A 4 6.51 -7.49 -33.77
C GLN A 4 5.59 -8.72 -33.76
N LEU A 5 5.09 -9.11 -32.58
CA LEU A 5 4.26 -10.30 -32.40
C LEU A 5 2.76 -9.99 -32.59
N ILE A 6 2.29 -8.82 -32.16
CA ILE A 6 0.86 -8.43 -32.25
C ILE A 6 0.29 -8.59 -33.68
N PRO A 7 0.98 -8.16 -34.76
CA PRO A 7 0.47 -8.34 -36.12
C PRO A 7 0.40 -9.80 -36.58
N LEU A 8 1.12 -10.70 -35.90
CA LEU A 8 1.20 -12.13 -36.23
C LEU A 8 0.16 -12.96 -35.46
N VAL A 9 -0.54 -12.36 -34.49
CA VAL A 9 -1.54 -13.05 -33.66
C VAL A 9 -2.93 -12.75 -34.17
N GLU A 10 -3.69 -13.80 -34.48
CA GLU A 10 -5.09 -13.68 -34.87
C GLU A 10 -5.98 -13.36 -33.67
N ALA A 11 -6.95 -12.47 -33.86
CA ALA A 11 -7.95 -12.16 -32.85
C ALA A 11 -8.95 -13.31 -32.73
N GLN A 12 -8.94 -14.00 -31.59
CA GLN A 12 -9.86 -15.09 -31.30
C GLN A 12 -10.67 -14.78 -30.04
N PRO A 13 -12.01 -14.81 -30.09
CA PRO A 13 -12.87 -14.42 -28.98
C PRO A 13 -12.93 -15.45 -27.84
N ARG A 14 -12.53 -16.71 -28.07
CA ARG A 14 -12.37 -17.77 -27.04
C ARG A 14 -13.52 -17.84 -26.02
N ALA A 15 -14.77 -17.83 -26.48
CA ALA A 15 -15.96 -17.68 -25.63
C ALA A 15 -16.06 -18.72 -24.50
N GLU A 16 -15.79 -20.00 -24.79
CA GLU A 16 -15.81 -21.08 -23.77
C GLU A 16 -14.79 -20.83 -22.64
N TRP A 17 -13.59 -20.35 -23.00
CA TRP A 17 -12.57 -19.99 -22.01
C TRP A 17 -12.99 -18.80 -21.16
N HIS A 18 -13.58 -17.76 -21.76
CA HIS A 18 -14.11 -16.62 -21.02
C HIS A 18 -15.24 -17.03 -20.06
N GLN A 19 -16.10 -17.97 -20.47
CA GLN A 19 -17.15 -18.51 -19.61
C GLN A 19 -16.55 -19.26 -18.42
N LEU A 20 -15.57 -20.14 -18.64
CA LEU A 20 -14.86 -20.84 -17.57
C LEU A 20 -14.21 -19.88 -16.58
N VAL A 21 -13.52 -18.84 -17.08
CA VAL A 21 -12.91 -17.81 -16.22
C VAL A 21 -13.97 -17.09 -15.38
N ALA A 22 -15.11 -16.73 -15.98
CA ALA A 22 -16.20 -16.07 -15.28
C ALA A 22 -16.86 -16.98 -14.23
N ASP A 23 -16.96 -18.29 -14.50
CA ASP A 23 -17.48 -19.27 -13.56
C ASP A 23 -16.52 -19.44 -12.36
N LEU A 24 -15.21 -19.54 -12.60
CA LEU A 24 -14.20 -19.60 -11.55
C LEU A 24 -14.15 -18.33 -10.70
N GLN A 25 -14.30 -17.15 -11.31
CA GLN A 25 -14.38 -15.89 -10.56
C GLN A 25 -15.63 -15.81 -9.68
N ARG A 26 -16.75 -16.42 -10.10
CA ARG A 26 -17.98 -16.52 -9.30
C ARG A 26 -17.85 -17.54 -8.17
N GLU A 27 -17.17 -18.65 -8.40
CA GLU A 27 -16.95 -19.71 -7.40
C GLU A 27 -15.92 -19.30 -6.33
N PHE A 28 -14.85 -18.60 -6.73
CA PHE A 28 -13.75 -18.20 -5.86
C PHE A 28 -13.56 -16.68 -5.84
N PRO A 29 -14.53 -15.90 -5.32
CA PRO A 29 -14.35 -14.47 -5.18
C PRO A 29 -13.22 -14.19 -4.19
N CYS A 30 -12.50 -13.08 -4.36
CA CYS A 30 -11.60 -12.57 -3.32
C CYS A 30 -12.45 -11.76 -2.32
N PRO A 31 -12.80 -12.31 -1.15
CA PRO A 31 -13.68 -11.59 -0.24
C PRO A 31 -12.94 -10.38 0.34
N ILE A 32 -13.57 -9.21 0.25
CA ILE A 32 -13.11 -7.97 0.89
C ILE A 32 -14.06 -7.68 2.06
N PRO A 33 -13.94 -8.40 3.19
CA PRO A 33 -14.81 -8.20 4.35
C PRO A 33 -14.71 -6.75 4.83
N LYS A 34 -15.86 -6.19 5.22
CA LYS A 34 -15.99 -4.84 5.77
C LYS A 34 -15.40 -3.74 4.87
N ALA A 35 -15.46 -3.90 3.55
CA ALA A 35 -14.95 -2.93 2.57
C ALA A 35 -15.45 -1.48 2.75
N CYS A 36 -16.62 -1.29 3.40
CA CYS A 36 -17.20 0.02 3.69
C CYS A 36 -16.83 0.58 5.08
N ASP A 37 -16.21 -0.22 5.95
CA ASP A 37 -15.75 0.21 7.28
C ASP A 37 -14.34 0.79 7.17
N PRO A 38 -14.16 2.13 7.29
CA PRO A 38 -12.86 2.78 7.13
C PRO A 38 -11.83 2.38 8.18
N LEU A 39 -12.25 1.71 9.26
CA LEU A 39 -11.36 1.20 10.30
C LEU A 39 -10.92 -0.25 10.06
N SER A 40 -11.56 -0.96 9.13
CA SER A 40 -11.05 -2.25 8.65
C SER A 40 -9.85 -2.04 7.73
N HIS A 41 -8.95 -3.02 7.62
CA HIS A 41 -7.79 -2.89 6.72
C HIS A 41 -8.19 -2.62 5.27
N TYR A 42 -9.21 -3.31 4.76
CA TYR A 42 -9.67 -3.11 3.39
C TYR A 42 -10.44 -1.80 3.20
N GLY A 43 -11.33 -1.46 4.14
CA GLY A 43 -12.06 -0.20 4.05
C GLY A 43 -11.15 1.02 4.25
N LEU A 44 -10.09 0.91 5.04
CA LEU A 44 -9.03 1.94 5.13
C LEU A 44 -8.36 2.14 3.77
N ILE A 45 -7.95 1.06 3.10
CA ILE A 45 -7.34 1.14 1.76
C ILE A 45 -8.29 1.79 0.76
N ASN A 46 -9.56 1.36 0.74
CA ASN A 46 -10.59 1.92 -0.15
C ASN A 46 -10.87 3.40 0.15
N ALA A 47 -10.97 3.77 1.44
CA ALA A 47 -11.20 5.15 1.85
C ALA A 47 -10.01 6.05 1.45
N VAL A 48 -8.77 5.56 1.61
CA VAL A 48 -7.58 6.28 1.15
C VAL A 48 -7.55 6.41 -0.36
N ALA A 49 -7.87 5.33 -1.10
CA ALA A 49 -7.98 5.36 -2.55
C ALA A 49 -9.01 6.38 -3.03
N ALA A 50 -10.17 6.48 -2.37
CA ALA A 50 -11.20 7.46 -2.68
C ALA A 50 -10.78 8.93 -2.40
N CYS A 51 -9.73 9.16 -1.61
CA CYS A 51 -9.22 10.50 -1.31
C CYS A 51 -8.19 11.02 -2.33
N VAL A 52 -7.76 10.18 -3.27
CA VAL A 52 -6.73 10.51 -4.27
C VAL A 52 -7.17 10.15 -5.67
N ASP A 53 -6.49 10.70 -6.66
CA ASP A 53 -6.68 10.35 -8.07
C ASP A 53 -5.75 9.20 -8.49
N ASP A 54 -5.91 8.73 -9.73
CA ASP A 54 -5.06 7.68 -10.32
C ASP A 54 -3.59 8.11 -10.52
N ASN A 55 -3.26 9.39 -10.26
CA ASN A 55 -1.89 9.88 -10.37
C ASN A 55 -1.04 9.58 -9.14
N ALA A 56 -1.66 9.29 -7.99
CA ALA A 56 -0.96 8.97 -6.76
C ALA A 56 0.03 7.80 -6.94
N ILE A 57 1.19 7.89 -6.29
CA ILE A 57 2.18 6.80 -6.23
C ILE A 57 2.00 6.08 -4.90
N ILE A 58 1.98 4.75 -4.95
CA ILE A 58 1.75 3.90 -3.80
C ILE A 58 3.04 3.14 -3.50
N THR A 59 3.56 3.31 -2.30
CA THR A 59 4.65 2.51 -1.76
C THR A 59 4.14 1.64 -0.63
N THR A 60 4.74 0.47 -0.46
CA THR A 60 4.46 -0.34 0.73
C THR A 60 5.70 -0.92 1.34
N ASP A 61 5.60 -1.11 2.64
CA ASP A 61 6.45 -2.07 3.34
C ASP A 61 6.02 -3.52 3.09
N VAL A 62 6.74 -4.45 3.73
CA VAL A 62 6.52 -5.89 3.61
C VAL A 62 5.78 -6.42 4.83
N GLY A 63 4.69 -7.16 4.60
CA GLY A 63 3.82 -7.69 5.66
C GLY A 63 2.41 -7.97 5.16
N GLN A 64 1.45 -8.16 6.08
CA GLN A 64 0.05 -8.38 5.70
C GLN A 64 -0.55 -7.16 4.99
N HIS A 65 -0.18 -5.94 5.41
CA HIS A 65 -0.60 -4.69 4.78
C HIS A 65 -0.18 -4.61 3.31
N GLN A 66 0.97 -5.19 2.94
CA GLN A 66 1.43 -5.31 1.55
C GLN A 66 0.41 -6.07 0.69
N MET A 67 -0.05 -7.22 1.20
CA MET A 67 -0.97 -8.10 0.48
C MET A 67 -2.36 -7.48 0.41
N TRP A 68 -2.87 -6.91 1.51
CA TRP A 68 -4.17 -6.24 1.51
C TRP A 68 -4.19 -5.05 0.55
N THR A 69 -3.12 -4.25 0.53
CA THR A 69 -3.01 -3.10 -0.37
C THR A 69 -2.95 -3.57 -1.82
N ALA A 70 -2.20 -4.64 -2.12
CA ALA A 70 -2.17 -5.23 -3.47
C ALA A 70 -3.51 -5.84 -3.91
N GLN A 71 -4.32 -6.33 -2.97
CA GLN A 71 -5.63 -6.92 -3.24
C GLN A 71 -6.74 -5.88 -3.43
N ALA A 72 -6.70 -4.78 -2.69
CA ALA A 72 -7.81 -3.82 -2.64
C ALA A 72 -7.55 -2.46 -3.31
N TYR A 73 -6.30 -2.01 -3.39
CA TYR A 73 -6.03 -0.69 -3.99
C TYR A 73 -6.20 -0.74 -5.53
N PRO A 74 -6.95 0.19 -6.14
CA PRO A 74 -7.17 0.21 -7.59
C PRO A 74 -5.93 0.72 -8.34
N LEU A 75 -5.00 -0.18 -8.65
CA LEU A 75 -3.78 0.13 -9.37
C LEU A 75 -4.03 0.15 -10.89
N ASN A 76 -4.12 1.35 -11.47
CA ASN A 76 -4.51 1.57 -12.86
C ASN A 76 -3.35 2.01 -13.78
N ARG A 77 -2.16 2.28 -13.22
CA ARG A 77 -1.04 2.89 -13.95
C ARG A 77 0.29 2.11 -13.79
N PRO A 78 1.11 1.96 -14.84
CA PRO A 78 2.47 1.44 -14.69
C PRO A 78 3.33 2.36 -13.81
N ARG A 79 4.23 1.76 -13.01
CA ARG A 79 5.09 2.49 -12.06
C ARG A 79 4.29 3.30 -11.03
N GLN A 80 3.06 2.87 -10.73
CA GLN A 80 2.24 3.41 -9.63
C GLN A 80 2.53 2.68 -8.33
N TRP A 81 2.84 1.38 -8.42
CA TRP A 81 3.04 0.48 -7.29
C TRP A 81 4.53 0.20 -7.06
N LEU A 82 5.04 0.61 -5.90
CA LEU A 82 6.43 0.41 -5.49
C LEU A 82 6.46 -0.45 -4.22
N THR A 83 6.85 -1.72 -4.37
CA THR A 83 6.90 -2.66 -3.24
C THR A 83 8.13 -3.55 -3.35
N SER A 84 8.67 -3.99 -2.21
CA SER A 84 9.75 -4.97 -2.19
C SER A 84 9.18 -6.38 -2.38
N GLY A 85 9.25 -6.90 -3.61
CA GLY A 85 8.75 -8.22 -3.97
C GLY A 85 9.76 -9.34 -3.74
N GLY A 86 10.88 -9.31 -4.49
CA GLY A 86 11.81 -10.45 -4.54
C GLY A 86 12.56 -10.72 -3.23
N LEU A 87 13.11 -9.69 -2.59
CA LEU A 87 13.84 -9.84 -1.33
C LEU A 87 12.93 -9.74 -0.09
N GLY A 88 11.77 -9.08 -0.21
CA GLY A 88 10.85 -8.91 0.91
C GLY A 88 11.42 -8.05 2.04
N THR A 89 12.11 -6.96 1.71
CA THR A 89 12.77 -6.08 2.70
C THR A 89 11.76 -5.23 3.47
N MET A 90 11.61 -5.48 4.77
CA MET A 90 10.89 -4.58 5.68
C MET A 90 11.67 -3.26 5.86
N GLY A 91 10.96 -2.13 5.95
CA GLY A 91 11.54 -0.79 6.00
C GLY A 91 11.77 -0.16 4.62
N PHE A 92 11.37 -0.83 3.53
CA PHE A 92 11.46 -0.31 2.16
C PHE A 92 10.48 0.85 1.90
N GLY A 93 9.29 0.83 2.52
CA GLY A 93 8.16 1.68 2.14
C GLY A 93 8.45 3.18 2.23
N LEU A 94 8.96 3.64 3.38
CA LEU A 94 9.25 5.05 3.65
C LEU A 94 10.38 5.63 2.78
N PRO A 95 11.58 5.04 2.71
CA PRO A 95 12.64 5.56 1.82
C PRO A 95 12.25 5.49 0.34
N ALA A 96 11.48 4.46 -0.07
CA ALA A 96 10.95 4.41 -1.44
C ALA A 96 9.93 5.55 -1.70
N ALA A 97 9.12 5.92 -0.70
CA ALA A 97 8.17 7.03 -0.82
C ALA A 97 8.89 8.37 -0.97
N ILE A 98 9.96 8.58 -0.19
CA ILE A 98 10.83 9.77 -0.29
C ILE A 98 11.43 9.87 -1.69
N GLY A 99 12.04 8.79 -2.19
CA GLY A 99 12.60 8.76 -3.54
C GLY A 99 11.55 9.00 -4.63
N ALA A 100 10.35 8.44 -4.47
CA ALA A 100 9.24 8.64 -5.41
C ALA A 100 8.74 10.08 -5.42
N SER A 101 8.66 10.73 -4.26
CA SER A 101 8.24 12.13 -4.11
C SER A 101 9.28 13.08 -4.69
N LEU A 102 10.56 12.83 -4.44
CA LEU A 102 11.66 13.58 -5.05
C LEU A 102 11.67 13.47 -6.58
N ALA A 103 11.37 12.28 -7.12
CA ALA A 103 11.30 12.06 -8.56
C ALA A 103 10.01 12.61 -9.20
N ASN A 104 8.95 12.84 -8.43
CA ASN A 104 7.65 13.29 -8.91
C ASN A 104 7.02 14.32 -7.95
N PRO A 105 7.53 15.57 -7.90
CA PRO A 105 7.10 16.58 -6.93
C PRO A 105 5.60 16.91 -7.00
N ASP A 106 4.99 16.81 -8.18
CA ASP A 106 3.58 17.14 -8.40
C ASP A 106 2.60 16.02 -8.01
N ARG A 107 3.11 14.84 -7.64
CA ARG A 107 2.28 13.65 -7.34
C ARG A 107 2.25 13.37 -5.86
N LYS A 108 1.04 13.07 -5.35
CA LYS A 108 0.85 12.55 -4.00
C LYS A 108 1.51 11.18 -3.87
N VAL A 109 2.27 10.96 -2.80
CA VAL A 109 2.88 9.66 -2.50
C VAL A 109 2.28 9.09 -1.23
N LEU A 110 1.68 7.91 -1.34
CA LEU A 110 1.05 7.19 -0.23
C LEU A 110 1.92 5.99 0.14
N CYS A 111 2.35 5.92 1.40
CA CYS A 111 3.15 4.83 1.95
C CYS A 111 2.30 4.00 2.91
N PHE A 112 1.83 2.82 2.48
CA PHE A 112 1.16 1.89 3.39
C PHE A 112 2.21 1.07 4.15
N SER A 113 2.24 1.23 5.47
CA SER A 113 3.21 0.55 6.33
C SER A 113 2.56 -0.16 7.51
N GLY A 114 3.17 -1.26 7.94
CA GLY A 114 2.96 -1.84 9.26
C GLY A 114 3.79 -1.12 10.32
N ASP A 115 3.44 -1.33 11.58
CA ASP A 115 4.15 -0.81 12.75
C ASP A 115 5.60 -1.32 12.83
N GLY A 116 5.81 -2.62 12.68
CA GLY A 116 7.15 -3.22 12.73
C GLY A 116 8.06 -2.77 11.58
N SER A 117 7.50 -2.61 10.38
CA SER A 117 8.28 -2.20 9.21
C SER A 117 8.64 -0.71 9.25
N LEU A 118 7.72 0.15 9.69
CA LEU A 118 7.97 1.59 9.80
C LEU A 118 9.10 1.87 10.80
N MET A 119 9.12 1.13 11.91
CA MET A 119 10.14 1.27 12.96
C MET A 119 11.57 0.95 12.48
N MET A 120 11.73 0.18 11.39
CA MET A 120 13.07 -0.14 10.88
C MET A 120 13.78 1.06 10.27
N ASN A 121 13.04 1.96 9.63
CA ASN A 121 13.58 3.14 8.95
C ASN A 121 12.87 4.43 9.37
N ILE A 122 12.39 4.50 10.60
CA ILE A 122 11.65 5.65 11.14
C ILE A 122 12.46 6.95 11.13
N GLN A 123 13.80 6.85 11.16
CA GLN A 123 14.71 8.00 11.08
C GLN A 123 14.52 8.81 9.79
N GLU A 124 14.06 8.18 8.70
CA GLU A 124 13.86 8.84 7.41
C GLU A 124 12.67 9.83 7.42
N MET A 125 11.87 9.86 8.48
CA MET A 125 10.89 10.93 8.67
C MET A 125 11.57 12.30 8.79
N ALA A 126 12.78 12.36 9.36
CA ALA A 126 13.57 13.59 9.39
C ALA A 126 13.89 14.05 7.96
N THR A 127 14.40 13.14 7.12
CA THR A 127 14.67 13.40 5.70
C THR A 127 13.43 13.91 4.96
N ALA A 128 12.27 13.28 5.15
CA ALA A 128 11.02 13.71 4.53
C ALA A 128 10.60 15.13 4.97
N SER A 129 10.76 15.44 6.26
CA SER A 129 10.42 16.76 6.83
C SER A 129 11.39 17.85 6.38
N GLU A 130 12.70 17.58 6.38
CA GLU A 130 13.74 18.53 5.96
C GLU A 130 13.59 18.93 4.50
N ASN A 131 13.19 17.99 3.65
CA ASN A 131 12.94 18.21 2.23
C ASN A 131 11.49 18.65 1.91
N GLN A 132 10.64 18.82 2.93
CA GLN A 132 9.24 19.25 2.80
C GLN A 132 8.42 18.40 1.81
N LEU A 133 8.64 17.09 1.82
CA LEU A 133 8.04 16.18 0.84
C LEU A 133 6.59 15.86 1.18
N ASP A 134 5.74 15.77 0.15
CA ASP A 134 4.32 15.43 0.29
C ASP A 134 4.09 13.90 0.40
N VAL A 135 4.75 13.27 1.39
CA VAL A 135 4.61 11.84 1.67
C VAL A 135 3.54 11.63 2.74
N LYS A 136 2.55 10.77 2.45
CA LYS A 136 1.50 10.38 3.39
C LYS A 136 1.76 8.96 3.88
N ILE A 137 2.03 8.79 5.17
CA ILE A 137 2.25 7.48 5.77
C ILE A 137 0.93 6.96 6.33
N ILE A 138 0.46 5.83 5.80
CA ILE A 138 -0.76 5.15 6.22
C ILE A 138 -0.31 3.96 7.07
N LEU A 139 -0.30 4.17 8.38
CA LEU A 139 0.15 3.18 9.35
C LEU A 139 -0.99 2.24 9.75
N MET A 140 -0.87 0.97 9.37
CA MET A 140 -1.75 -0.12 9.82
C MET A 140 -1.17 -0.76 11.08
N ASN A 141 -1.51 -0.19 12.24
CA ASN A 141 -1.00 -0.67 13.51
C ASN A 141 -1.86 -1.81 14.09
N ASN A 142 -1.31 -3.02 14.10
CA ASN A 142 -1.85 -4.20 14.77
C ASN A 142 -1.00 -4.63 15.98
N GLU A 143 -0.09 -3.76 16.45
CA GLU A 143 0.81 -3.99 17.59
C GLU A 143 1.59 -5.32 17.50
N ALA A 144 1.87 -5.79 16.27
CA ALA A 144 2.23 -7.17 16.01
C ALA A 144 2.91 -7.36 14.64
N LEU A 145 3.86 -8.28 14.55
CA LEU A 145 4.36 -8.77 13.26
C LEU A 145 3.34 -9.71 12.60
N GLY A 146 2.28 -9.13 12.03
CA GLY A 146 1.08 -9.86 11.58
C GLY A 146 1.37 -11.02 10.63
N TRP A 147 2.34 -10.86 9.72
CA TRP A 147 2.76 -11.93 8.80
C TRP A 147 3.36 -13.13 9.53
N TYR A 148 4.28 -12.87 10.47
CA TYR A 148 4.94 -13.91 11.25
C TYR A 148 3.94 -14.65 12.16
N ILE A 149 3.02 -13.91 12.78
CA ILE A 149 1.98 -14.49 13.63
C ILE A 149 1.01 -15.34 12.81
N SER A 150 0.59 -14.87 11.62
CA SER A 150 -0.26 -15.67 10.71
C SER A 150 0.42 -16.99 10.34
N ASN A 151 1.70 -16.96 9.96
CA ASN A 151 2.45 -18.17 9.64
C ASN A 151 2.61 -19.09 10.85
N ARG A 152 2.83 -18.54 12.05
CA ARG A 152 2.93 -19.32 13.29
C ARG A 152 1.59 -19.98 13.63
N VAL A 153 0.47 -19.27 13.52
CA VAL A 153 -0.88 -19.82 13.76
C VAL A 153 -1.17 -20.97 12.80
N CYS A 154 -0.86 -20.80 11.51
CA CYS A 154 -1.08 -21.83 10.50
C CYS A 154 -0.15 -23.05 10.67
N SER A 155 1.10 -22.85 11.10
CA SER A 155 2.11 -23.92 11.18
C SER A 155 2.14 -24.67 12.51
N THR A 156 1.70 -24.06 13.61
CA THR A 156 1.88 -24.63 14.97
C THR A 156 0.59 -24.97 15.71
N SER A 157 -0.58 -24.78 15.08
CA SER A 157 -1.92 -25.04 15.67
C SER A 157 -2.15 -24.36 17.05
N ARG A 158 -1.35 -23.34 17.39
CA ARG A 158 -1.51 -22.51 18.60
C ARG A 158 -2.19 -21.20 18.22
N ALA A 159 -3.32 -20.92 18.86
CA ALA A 159 -4.04 -19.68 18.70
C ALA A 159 -3.30 -18.53 19.41
N PHE A 160 -2.57 -17.71 18.65
CA PHE A 160 -2.19 -16.38 19.07
C PHE A 160 -2.98 -15.40 18.20
N LEU A 161 -4.02 -14.80 18.75
CA LEU A 161 -4.82 -13.79 18.06
C LEU A 161 -4.09 -12.43 18.20
N PRO A 162 -3.53 -11.86 17.12
CA PRO A 162 -3.04 -10.49 17.18
C PRO A 162 -4.21 -9.53 17.43
N PRO A 163 -4.01 -8.41 18.13
CA PRO A 163 -5.07 -7.44 18.35
C PRO A 163 -5.56 -6.86 17.01
N PRO A 164 -6.84 -6.45 16.92
CA PRO A 164 -7.39 -5.89 15.70
C PRO A 164 -6.66 -4.59 15.31
N ILE A 165 -6.49 -4.36 14.01
CA ILE A 165 -5.84 -3.17 13.47
C ILE A 165 -6.58 -1.92 13.97
N ARG A 166 -5.85 -1.00 14.60
CA ARG A 166 -6.34 0.34 14.93
C ARG A 166 -5.75 1.33 13.94
N ALA A 167 -6.60 1.89 13.07
CA ALA A 167 -6.21 3.04 12.26
C ALA A 167 -5.98 4.25 13.17
N LYS A 168 -4.71 4.65 13.38
CA LYS A 168 -4.37 5.95 13.96
C LYS A 168 -3.93 6.87 12.82
N SER A 169 -4.81 7.77 12.40
CA SER A 169 -4.45 8.84 11.48
C SER A 169 -3.69 9.93 12.27
N THR A 170 -2.37 9.80 12.37
CA THR A 170 -1.54 10.94 12.80
C THR A 170 -1.41 11.88 11.61
N LEU A 171 -2.42 12.72 11.39
CA LEU A 171 -2.26 13.90 10.56
C LEU A 171 -1.27 14.79 11.30
N CYS A 172 -0.01 14.83 10.88
CA CYS A 172 0.92 15.86 11.33
C CYS A 172 0.40 17.19 10.79
N ARG A 173 -0.51 17.84 11.53
CA ARG A 173 -0.92 19.21 11.26
C ARG A 173 0.28 20.07 11.62
N LEU A 174 0.95 20.60 10.60
CA LEU A 174 1.81 21.76 10.80
C LEU A 174 0.97 22.86 11.48
N PRO A 175 1.47 23.51 12.54
CA PRO A 175 0.74 24.59 13.20
C PRO A 175 0.49 25.72 12.19
N PRO A 176 -0.73 26.28 12.13
CA PRO A 176 -0.97 27.50 11.39
C PRO A 176 -0.36 28.64 12.23
N ASP A 177 0.71 29.24 11.70
CA ASP A 177 1.32 30.53 12.06
C ASP A 177 2.83 30.42 12.28
N SER A 178 3.57 30.53 11.17
CA SER A 178 4.96 30.99 11.18
C SER A 178 5.22 31.98 10.03
N ALA A 179 4.30 32.92 9.85
CA ALA A 179 4.64 34.19 9.21
C ALA A 179 5.16 35.15 10.29
N SER A 180 6.33 35.74 10.04
CA SER A 180 7.04 36.73 10.85
C SER A 180 7.90 36.21 12.02
N LYS A 181 9.21 36.05 11.74
CA LYS A 181 10.29 36.65 12.54
C LYS A 181 11.60 36.57 11.73
N PRO A 182 12.30 37.70 11.51
CA PRO A 182 13.66 37.67 11.00
C PRO A 182 14.59 37.36 12.18
N VAL A 183 15.55 36.46 12.00
CA VAL A 183 16.60 36.25 13.00
C VAL A 183 17.95 36.28 12.29
N ILE A 184 18.75 37.22 12.79
CA ILE A 184 20.19 37.43 12.63
C ILE A 184 20.96 36.21 13.15
#